data_AF-I7CAE5-F1
#
_entry.id   AF-I7CAE5-F1
#
_cell.length_a   1.000
_cell.length_b   1.000
_cell.length_c   1.000
_cell.angle_alpha   90.00
_cell.angle_beta   90.00
_cell.angle_gamma   90.00
#
_symmetry.space_group_name_H-M   'P 1'
#
loop_
_entity.id
_entity.type
_entity.pdbx_description
1 polymer ?
#
loop_
_entity_poly.entity_id
_entity_poly.type
_entity_poly.pdbx_seq_one_letter_code
_entity_poly.pdbx_strand_id
1 'polypeptide(L)'
;MRLGLMALTLCLSVTGCSSVLTSTRNSPIEDDRGTRTIGSKIDDSLIETKAAVNTSKANPDLDKGSHIVVSSYNGIVLLAGQTPRAELKSLAEQTASQVQRVKKVHNELQVMQPSSILARNNDAWLTTKIKTQMLTDNAVPSSRIKVITENGIVYLLGLVTRQEANSATAVVQGVSGVQKIVKLFEYID
;
A
#
# COMPACT_ATOMS: atom_id res chain seq x y z
N MET A 1 58.89 5.44 -22.93
CA MET A 1 58.80 4.59 -21.71
C MET A 1 58.37 5.31 -20.42
N ARG A 2 58.00 6.59 -20.41
CA ARG A 2 57.54 7.29 -19.19
C ARG A 2 56.02 7.52 -19.07
N LEU A 3 55.25 7.32 -20.15
CA LEU A 3 53.80 7.55 -20.16
C LEU A 3 52.97 6.34 -19.69
N GLY A 4 53.49 5.12 -19.86
CA GLY A 4 52.80 3.89 -19.42
C GLY A 4 52.83 3.66 -17.91
N LEU A 5 53.81 4.24 -17.21
CA LEU A 5 53.97 4.06 -15.76
C LEU A 5 52.98 4.91 -14.94
N MET A 6 52.43 5.98 -15.53
CA MET A 6 51.45 6.87 -14.90
C MET A 6 50.01 6.35 -14.99
N ALA A 7 49.70 5.54 -16.01
CA ALA A 7 48.37 4.93 -16.17
C ALA A 7 48.14 3.74 -15.22
N LEU A 8 49.20 3.04 -14.81
CA LEU A 8 49.10 1.89 -13.91
C LEU A 8 48.94 2.30 -12.43
N THR A 9 49.35 3.52 -12.06
CA THR A 9 49.27 4.04 -10.68
C THR A 9 47.88 4.59 -10.32
N LEU A 10 47.02 4.88 -11.29
CA LEU A 10 45.67 5.41 -11.05
C LEU A 10 44.62 4.30 -10.79
N CYS A 11 44.91 3.03 -11.12
CA CYS A 11 44.00 1.92 -10.88
C CYS A 11 44.02 1.39 -9.44
N LEU A 12 45.00 1.76 -8.61
CA LEU A 12 45.11 1.28 -7.22
C LEU A 12 44.38 2.16 -6.18
N SER A 13 43.78 3.28 -6.58
CA SER A 13 43.03 4.15 -5.66
C SER A 13 41.53 3.85 -5.60
N VAL A 14 41.04 2.84 -6.32
CA VAL A 14 39.65 2.34 -6.17
C VAL A 14 39.57 1.41 -4.95
N THR A 15 39.84 1.97 -3.77
CA THR A 15 39.38 1.35 -2.53
C THR A 15 37.85 1.48 -2.52
N GLY A 16 37.16 0.39 -2.81
CA GLY A 16 35.70 0.37 -2.86
C GLY A 16 35.11 0.89 -1.55
N CYS A 17 34.02 1.67 -1.63
CA CYS A 17 33.32 2.26 -0.50
C CYS A 17 32.91 1.24 0.60
N SER A 18 32.99 -0.05 0.30
CA SER A 18 32.78 -1.16 1.24
C SER A 18 33.70 -1.10 2.46
N SER A 19 34.97 -0.68 2.34
CA SER A 19 35.91 -0.65 3.48
C SER A 19 35.55 0.38 4.55
N VAL A 20 35.00 1.53 4.13
CA VAL A 20 34.50 2.56 5.05
C VAL A 20 33.24 2.11 5.78
N LEU A 21 32.33 1.42 5.07
CA LEU A 21 31.08 0.93 5.66
C LEU A 21 31.30 -0.19 6.68
N THR A 22 32.30 -1.05 6.47
CA THR A 22 32.69 -2.09 7.43
C THR A 22 33.48 -1.52 8.61
N SER A 23 34.34 -0.52 8.38
CA SER A 23 35.15 0.10 9.45
C SER A 23 34.34 0.95 10.42
N THR A 24 33.17 1.44 10.01
CA THR A 24 32.30 2.32 10.82
C THR A 24 31.14 1.60 11.51
N ARG A 25 31.00 0.28 11.33
CA ARG A 25 29.92 -0.51 11.95
C ARG A 25 30.46 -1.70 12.74
N ASN A 26 29.92 -1.89 13.94
CA ASN A 26 30.25 -3.00 14.82
C ASN A 26 29.24 -4.17 14.73
N SER A 27 28.17 -4.03 13.95
CA SER A 27 27.11 -5.05 13.79
C SER A 27 26.76 -5.24 12.30
N PRO A 28 26.24 -6.42 11.91
CA PRO A 28 25.67 -6.64 10.59
C PRO A 28 24.53 -5.64 10.29
N ILE A 29 24.25 -5.43 9.01
CA ILE A 29 23.09 -4.65 8.59
C ILE A 29 21.84 -5.50 8.88
N GLU A 30 21.01 -5.02 9.81
CA GLU A 30 19.69 -5.60 10.08
C GLU A 30 18.67 -5.09 9.06
N ASP A 31 17.80 -5.99 8.60
CA ASP A 31 16.68 -5.68 7.74
C ASP A 31 15.43 -5.44 8.59
N ASP A 32 14.87 -4.24 8.52
CA ASP A 32 13.59 -3.94 9.18
C ASP A 32 12.46 -4.46 8.30
N ARG A 33 11.93 -5.63 8.67
CA ARG A 33 10.82 -6.32 7.99
C ARG A 33 9.54 -5.50 7.90
N GLY A 34 9.38 -4.45 8.72
CA GLY A 34 8.27 -3.51 8.64
C GLY A 34 8.51 -2.40 7.61
N THR A 35 9.75 -2.12 7.23
CA THR A 35 10.05 -1.02 6.30
C THR A 35 9.90 -1.42 4.84
N ARG A 36 9.21 -0.57 4.08
CA ARG A 36 9.06 -0.74 2.63
C ARG A 36 10.24 -0.14 1.89
N THR A 37 10.82 -0.92 0.99
CA THR A 37 11.85 -0.45 0.05
C THR A 37 11.30 0.63 -0.87
N ILE A 38 12.17 1.52 -1.36
CA ILE A 38 11.78 2.53 -2.38
C ILE A 38 11.21 1.85 -3.62
N GLY A 39 11.80 0.72 -4.05
CA GLY A 39 11.31 -0.08 -5.17
C GLY A 39 9.86 -0.52 -4.97
N SER A 40 9.53 -1.11 -3.80
CA SER A 40 8.16 -1.54 -3.51
C SER A 40 7.15 -0.39 -3.53
N LYS A 41 7.55 0.82 -3.12
CA LYS A 41 6.68 2.02 -3.18
C LYS A 41 6.41 2.46 -4.61
N ILE A 42 7.43 2.43 -5.47
CA ILE A 42 7.30 2.73 -6.89
C ILE A 42 6.41 1.68 -7.57
N ASP A 43 6.67 0.40 -7.29
CA ASP A 43 5.87 -0.70 -7.82
C ASP A 43 4.41 -0.56 -7.47
N ASP A 44 4.09 -0.28 -6.20
CA ASP A 44 2.70 -0.11 -5.76
C ASP A 44 2.01 1.07 -6.45
N SER A 45 2.70 2.19 -6.67
CA SER A 45 2.14 3.32 -7.42
C SER A 45 1.83 2.96 -8.88
N LEU A 46 2.71 2.18 -9.52
CA LEU A 46 2.49 1.67 -10.86
C LEU A 46 1.36 0.64 -10.90
N ILE A 47 1.27 -0.24 -9.90
CA ILE A 47 0.18 -1.21 -9.74
C ILE A 47 -1.15 -0.47 -9.57
N GLU A 48 -1.24 0.50 -8.66
CA GLU A 48 -2.45 1.31 -8.43
C GLU A 48 -2.91 1.96 -9.73
N THR A 49 -1.99 2.62 -10.45
CA THR A 49 -2.30 3.29 -11.71
C THR A 49 -2.79 2.32 -12.78
N LYS A 50 -2.05 1.22 -13.03
CA LYS A 50 -2.40 0.23 -14.05
C LYS A 50 -3.69 -0.50 -13.71
N ALA A 51 -3.86 -0.93 -12.47
CA ALA A 51 -5.06 -1.64 -12.03
C ALA A 51 -6.29 -0.74 -12.10
N ALA A 52 -6.19 0.54 -11.69
CA ALA A 52 -7.29 1.49 -11.83
C ALA A 52 -7.67 1.71 -13.30
N VAL A 53 -6.69 2.00 -14.16
CA VAL A 53 -6.94 2.24 -15.60
C VAL A 53 -7.48 1.00 -16.28
N ASN A 54 -6.85 -0.16 -16.10
CA ASN A 54 -7.27 -1.40 -16.75
C ASN A 54 -8.68 -1.80 -16.30
N THR A 55 -8.98 -1.69 -15.00
CA THR A 55 -10.30 -2.00 -14.45
C THR A 55 -11.38 -1.07 -15.03
N SER A 56 -11.12 0.24 -15.07
CA SER A 56 -12.03 1.20 -15.72
C SER A 56 -12.25 0.85 -17.20
N LYS A 57 -11.20 0.47 -17.93
CA LYS A 57 -11.30 0.15 -19.37
C LYS A 57 -11.82 -1.25 -19.69
N ALA A 58 -11.92 -2.14 -18.71
CA ALA A 58 -12.44 -3.49 -18.92
C ALA A 58 -13.94 -3.51 -19.26
N ASN A 59 -14.72 -2.51 -18.81
CA ASN A 59 -16.13 -2.38 -19.14
C ASN A 59 -16.62 -0.92 -18.96
N PRO A 60 -17.46 -0.38 -19.87
CA PRO A 60 -18.03 0.97 -19.71
C PRO A 60 -18.75 1.20 -18.37
N ASP A 61 -19.36 0.18 -17.79
CA ASP A 61 -20.05 0.27 -16.49
C ASP A 61 -19.08 0.23 -15.30
N LEU A 62 -17.85 -0.25 -15.48
CA LEU A 62 -16.79 -0.08 -14.48
C LEU A 62 -16.25 1.36 -14.51
N ASP A 63 -16.22 2.01 -15.68
CA ASP A 63 -15.78 3.40 -15.84
C ASP A 63 -16.82 4.42 -15.37
N LYS A 64 -18.08 4.25 -15.80
CA LYS A 64 -19.14 5.26 -15.63
C LYS A 64 -20.22 4.86 -14.63
N GLY A 65 -20.46 3.56 -14.47
CA GLY A 65 -21.52 3.02 -13.63
C GLY A 65 -21.05 2.60 -12.23
N SER A 66 -19.75 2.65 -11.96
CA SER A 66 -19.14 2.16 -10.72
C SER A 66 -18.33 3.26 -10.04
N HIS A 67 -18.12 3.10 -8.73
CA HIS A 67 -17.13 3.86 -7.98
C HIS A 67 -16.14 2.87 -7.38
N ILE A 68 -14.93 2.84 -7.93
CA ILE A 68 -13.91 1.88 -7.53
C ILE A 68 -12.68 2.64 -7.07
N VAL A 69 -12.30 2.41 -5.82
CA VAL A 69 -11.01 2.83 -5.28
C VAL A 69 -10.07 1.64 -5.36
N VAL A 70 -8.96 1.85 -6.05
CA VAL A 70 -7.87 0.88 -6.13
C VAL A 70 -6.73 1.36 -5.25
N SER A 71 -6.27 0.50 -4.36
CA SER A 71 -5.05 0.75 -3.60
C SER A 71 -4.14 -0.47 -3.57
N SER A 72 -2.83 -0.26 -3.51
CA SER A 72 -1.82 -1.32 -3.40
C SER A 72 -0.89 -1.06 -2.23
N TYR A 73 -0.53 -2.12 -1.53
CA TYR A 73 0.48 -2.09 -0.49
C TYR A 73 1.30 -3.38 -0.54
N ASN A 74 2.59 -3.26 -0.85
CA ASN A 74 3.52 -4.37 -1.03
C ASN A 74 3.02 -5.44 -2.02
N GLY A 75 2.35 -5.01 -3.10
CA GLY A 75 1.76 -5.88 -4.13
C GLY A 75 0.41 -6.51 -3.74
N ILE A 76 -0.11 -6.22 -2.54
CA ILE A 76 -1.48 -6.56 -2.14
C ILE A 76 -2.42 -5.45 -2.61
N VAL A 77 -3.30 -5.78 -3.55
CA VAL A 77 -4.28 -4.83 -4.12
C VAL A 77 -5.60 -4.94 -3.37
N LEU A 78 -6.16 -3.81 -3.00
CA LEU A 78 -7.54 -3.64 -2.55
C LEU A 78 -8.36 -3.01 -3.68
N LEU A 79 -9.48 -3.65 -4.01
CA LEU A 79 -10.57 -3.03 -4.77
C LEU A 79 -11.72 -2.76 -3.81
N ALA A 80 -11.98 -1.49 -3.50
CA ALA A 80 -13.07 -1.06 -2.62
C ALA A 80 -14.03 -0.12 -3.37
N GLY A 81 -15.23 0.06 -2.81
CA GLY A 81 -16.28 0.91 -3.40
C GLY A 81 -17.50 0.10 -3.84
N GLN A 82 -18.16 0.53 -4.90
CA GLN A 82 -19.44 -0.03 -5.35
C GLN A 82 -19.48 -0.24 -6.87
N THR A 83 -20.16 -1.30 -7.28
CA THR A 83 -20.45 -1.60 -8.68
C THR A 83 -21.86 -2.16 -8.80
N PRO A 84 -22.62 -1.86 -9.86
CA PRO A 84 -24.06 -2.16 -9.90
C PRO A 84 -24.35 -3.65 -10.11
N ARG A 85 -23.37 -4.46 -10.52
CA ARG A 85 -23.57 -5.85 -10.94
C ARG A 85 -22.45 -6.78 -10.46
N ALA A 86 -22.77 -8.02 -10.14
CA ALA A 86 -21.82 -8.97 -9.55
C ALA A 86 -20.74 -9.42 -10.54
N GLU A 87 -21.09 -9.54 -11.81
CA GLU A 87 -20.16 -9.86 -12.91
C GLU A 87 -19.09 -8.78 -13.09
N LEU A 88 -19.42 -7.51 -12.85
CA LEU A 88 -18.46 -6.41 -12.91
C LEU A 88 -17.47 -6.48 -11.75
N LYS A 89 -17.94 -6.86 -10.55
CA LYS A 89 -17.07 -7.14 -9.40
C LYS A 89 -16.04 -8.22 -9.72
N SER A 90 -16.46 -9.34 -10.32
CA SER A 90 -15.56 -10.42 -10.73
C SER A 90 -14.60 -9.98 -11.85
N LEU A 91 -15.09 -9.25 -12.85
CA LEU A 91 -14.28 -8.73 -13.95
C LEU A 91 -13.20 -7.76 -13.45
N ALA A 92 -13.53 -6.88 -12.50
CA ALA A 92 -12.58 -5.97 -11.89
C ALA A 92 -11.44 -6.71 -11.17
N GLU A 93 -11.76 -7.76 -10.41
CA GLU A 93 -10.76 -8.59 -9.74
C GLU A 93 -9.87 -9.34 -10.72
N GLN A 94 -10.47 -9.96 -11.75
CA GLN A 94 -9.70 -10.63 -12.79
C GLN A 94 -8.76 -9.64 -13.48
N THR A 95 -9.24 -8.45 -13.82
CA THR A 95 -8.45 -7.41 -14.50
C THR A 95 -7.30 -6.91 -13.63
N ALA A 96 -7.57 -6.62 -12.35
CA ALA A 96 -6.54 -6.17 -11.41
C ALA A 96 -5.48 -7.26 -11.15
N SER A 97 -5.87 -8.53 -11.07
CA SER A 97 -4.94 -9.65 -10.83
C SER A 97 -3.95 -9.89 -11.97
N GLN A 98 -4.28 -9.44 -13.19
CA GLN A 98 -3.39 -9.53 -14.36
C GLN A 98 -2.30 -8.45 -14.39
N VAL A 99 -2.38 -7.44 -13.53
CA VAL A 99 -1.36 -6.38 -13.47
C VAL A 99 -0.07 -6.97 -12.92
N GLN A 100 1.03 -6.69 -13.62
CA GLN A 100 2.36 -7.16 -13.22
C GLN A 100 2.69 -6.74 -11.78
N ARG A 101 3.31 -7.67 -11.02
CA ARG A 101 3.72 -7.50 -9.61
C ARG A 101 2.57 -7.50 -8.58
N VAL A 102 1.31 -7.67 -9.01
CA VAL A 102 0.23 -7.99 -8.10
C VAL A 102 0.46 -9.39 -7.51
N LYS A 103 0.48 -9.48 -6.18
CA LYS A 103 0.61 -10.74 -5.44
C LYS A 103 -0.75 -11.32 -5.11
N LYS A 104 -1.69 -10.45 -4.73
CA LYS A 104 -3.04 -10.82 -4.30
C LYS A 104 -3.99 -9.65 -4.52
N VAL A 105 -5.22 -9.96 -4.88
CA VAL A 105 -6.32 -8.99 -4.93
C VAL A 105 -7.30 -9.31 -3.80
N HIS A 106 -7.64 -8.31 -3.01
CA HIS A 106 -8.74 -8.29 -2.07
C HIS A 106 -9.88 -7.49 -2.69
N ASN A 107 -10.90 -8.20 -3.17
CA ASN A 107 -12.05 -7.60 -3.82
C ASN A 107 -13.19 -7.35 -2.83
N GLU A 108 -13.24 -6.13 -2.32
CA GLU A 108 -14.22 -5.66 -1.33
C GLU A 108 -15.30 -4.76 -1.97
N LEU A 109 -15.43 -4.77 -3.30
CA LEU A 109 -16.51 -4.07 -4.00
C LEU A 109 -17.89 -4.54 -3.51
N GLN A 110 -18.77 -3.60 -3.23
CA GLN A 110 -20.16 -3.89 -2.87
C GLN A 110 -21.02 -3.88 -4.13
N VAL A 111 -21.89 -4.88 -4.30
CA VAL A 111 -22.82 -4.93 -5.43
C VAL A 111 -24.01 -4.04 -5.11
N MET A 112 -23.90 -2.76 -5.46
CA MET A 112 -24.89 -1.71 -5.22
C MET A 112 -24.57 -0.47 -6.08
N GLN A 113 -25.47 0.51 -6.06
CA GLN A 113 -25.24 1.78 -6.76
C GLN A 113 -24.08 2.56 -6.13
N PRO A 114 -23.30 3.32 -6.93
CA PRO A 114 -22.24 4.18 -6.43
C PRO A 114 -22.70 5.11 -5.31
N SER A 115 -21.86 5.23 -4.28
CA SER A 115 -22.11 6.17 -3.18
C SER A 115 -22.25 7.61 -3.67
N SER A 116 -23.03 8.42 -2.97
CA SER A 116 -23.15 9.85 -3.28
C SER A 116 -21.86 10.60 -2.95
N ILE A 117 -21.66 11.78 -3.55
CA ILE A 117 -20.51 12.65 -3.25
C ILE A 117 -20.46 13.00 -1.75
N LEU A 118 -21.62 13.22 -1.12
CA LEU A 118 -21.70 13.51 0.31
C LEU A 118 -21.20 12.34 1.16
N ALA A 119 -21.58 11.11 0.82
CA ALA A 119 -21.08 9.92 1.52
C ALA A 119 -19.56 9.80 1.40
N ARG A 120 -19.00 10.03 0.21
CA ARG A 120 -17.54 10.00 -0.02
C ARG A 120 -16.80 11.08 0.75
N ASN A 121 -17.36 12.27 0.87
CA ASN A 121 -16.79 13.33 1.69
C ASN A 121 -16.79 12.94 3.19
N ASN A 122 -17.84 12.28 3.67
CA ASN A 122 -17.88 11.75 5.02
C ASN A 122 -16.79 10.67 5.23
N ASP A 123 -16.56 9.79 4.26
CA ASP A 123 -15.51 8.77 4.32
C ASP A 123 -14.09 9.39 4.28
N ALA A 124 -13.88 10.45 3.51
CA ALA A 124 -12.62 11.20 3.50
C ALA A 124 -12.34 11.87 4.86
N TRP A 125 -13.38 12.45 5.47
CA TRP A 125 -13.31 13.00 6.82
C TRP A 125 -13.03 11.92 7.87
N LEU A 126 -13.72 10.78 7.76
CA LEU A 126 -13.52 9.62 8.63
C LEU A 126 -12.09 9.08 8.53
N THR A 127 -11.56 8.96 7.31
CA THR A 127 -10.16 8.57 7.04
C THR A 127 -9.18 9.53 7.70
N THR A 128 -9.43 10.83 7.59
CA THR A 128 -8.59 11.86 8.21
C THR A 128 -8.58 11.71 9.72
N LYS A 129 -9.76 11.57 10.34
CA LYS A 129 -9.90 11.37 11.79
C LYS A 129 -9.14 10.13 12.26
N ILE A 130 -9.27 9.01 11.56
CA ILE A 130 -8.54 7.77 11.86
C ILE A 130 -7.03 8.00 11.80
N LYS A 131 -6.54 8.59 10.72
CA LYS A 131 -5.11 8.87 10.56
C LYS A 131 -4.58 9.79 11.65
N THR A 132 -5.31 10.84 12.02
CA THR A 132 -4.93 11.73 13.12
C THR A 132 -4.84 10.98 14.45
N GLN A 133 -5.81 10.12 14.78
CA GLN A 133 -5.75 9.35 16.02
C GLN A 133 -4.61 8.33 16.02
N MET A 134 -4.35 7.66 14.89
CA MET A 134 -3.21 6.76 14.75
C MET A 134 -1.87 7.47 14.89
N LEU A 135 -1.77 8.73 14.43
CA LEU A 135 -0.54 9.53 14.58
C LEU A 135 -0.25 9.90 16.03
N THR A 136 -1.29 10.01 16.88
CA THR A 136 -1.14 10.34 18.30
C THR A 136 -0.92 9.12 19.19
N ASP A 137 -1.01 7.91 18.65
CA ASP A 137 -0.83 6.65 19.38
C ASP A 137 0.56 6.04 19.11
N ASN A 138 1.43 6.05 20.12
CA ASN A 138 2.80 5.54 20.00
C ASN A 138 2.89 4.02 19.78
N ALA A 139 1.82 3.27 20.08
CA ALA A 139 1.77 1.82 19.84
C ALA A 139 1.37 1.48 18.40
N VAL A 140 0.99 2.48 17.59
CA VAL A 140 0.58 2.29 16.20
C VAL A 140 1.66 2.81 15.26
N PRO A 141 2.27 1.95 14.40
CA PRO A 141 3.21 2.40 13.39
C PRO A 141 2.46 3.03 12.21
N SER A 142 1.86 4.19 12.42
CA SER A 142 0.96 4.87 11.48
C SER A 142 1.58 5.11 10.10
N SER A 143 2.89 5.36 10.01
CA SER A 143 3.63 5.51 8.76
C SER A 143 3.71 4.23 7.91
N ARG A 144 3.55 3.06 8.54
CA ARG A 144 3.52 1.74 7.90
C ARG A 144 2.11 1.24 7.60
N ILE A 145 1.07 1.95 8.02
CA ILE A 145 -0.33 1.54 7.83
C ILE A 145 -1.01 2.46 6.82
N LYS A 146 -1.49 1.89 5.72
CA LYS A 146 -2.36 2.56 4.78
C LYS A 146 -3.82 2.34 5.21
N VAL A 147 -4.55 3.45 5.37
CA VAL A 147 -5.97 3.46 5.73
C VAL A 147 -6.78 3.94 4.53
N ILE A 148 -7.76 3.14 4.12
CA ILE A 148 -8.76 3.46 3.10
C ILE A 148 -10.14 3.32 3.74
N THR A 149 -11.05 4.25 3.48
CA THR A 149 -12.43 4.16 3.97
C THR A 149 -13.39 4.29 2.81
N GLU A 150 -14.33 3.36 2.70
CA GLU A 150 -15.41 3.39 1.71
C GLU A 150 -16.72 2.94 2.34
N ASN A 151 -17.75 3.78 2.24
CA ASN A 151 -19.09 3.54 2.76
C ASN A 151 -19.07 3.13 4.25
N GLY A 152 -18.29 3.83 5.07
CA GLY A 152 -18.10 3.52 6.49
C GLY A 152 -17.30 2.25 6.79
N ILE A 153 -16.80 1.53 5.79
CA ILE A 153 -15.91 0.38 5.95
C ILE A 153 -14.46 0.86 5.88
N VAL A 154 -13.69 0.56 6.93
CA VAL A 154 -12.27 0.89 7.02
C VAL A 154 -11.42 -0.32 6.65
N TYR A 155 -10.55 -0.15 5.66
CA TYR A 155 -9.58 -1.14 5.22
C TYR A 155 -8.19 -0.72 5.69
N LEU A 156 -7.50 -1.64 6.36
CA LEU A 156 -6.16 -1.43 6.89
C LEU A 156 -5.16 -2.34 6.18
N LEU A 157 -4.20 -1.73 5.48
CA LEU A 157 -3.10 -2.44 4.82
C LEU A 157 -1.78 -2.04 5.48
N GLY A 158 -0.82 -2.95 5.56
CA GLY A 158 0.47 -2.68 6.21
C GLY A 158 1.30 -3.93 6.41
N LEU A 159 2.62 -3.75 6.53
CA LEU A 159 3.53 -4.75 7.10
C LEU A 159 3.62 -4.49 8.59
N VAL A 160 3.00 -5.33 9.42
CA VAL A 160 2.85 -5.09 10.86
C VAL A 160 2.94 -6.39 11.65
N THR A 161 3.31 -6.30 12.93
CA THR A 161 3.17 -7.45 13.84
C THR A 161 1.69 -7.68 14.21
N ARG A 162 1.36 -8.85 14.76
CA ARG A 162 0.02 -9.12 15.31
C ARG A 162 -0.36 -8.12 16.40
N GLN A 163 0.60 -7.70 17.21
CA GLN A 163 0.40 -6.70 18.26
C GLN A 163 0.08 -5.33 17.66
N GLU A 164 0.87 -4.86 16.69
CA GLU A 164 0.65 -3.58 16.00
C GLU A 164 -0.70 -3.54 15.28
N ALA A 165 -1.09 -4.64 14.63
CA ALA A 165 -2.40 -4.77 14.00
C ALA A 165 -3.55 -4.64 15.02
N ASN A 166 -3.39 -5.18 16.22
CA ASN A 166 -4.39 -5.06 17.28
C ASN A 166 -4.48 -3.62 17.80
N SER A 167 -3.35 -2.95 18.05
CA SER A 167 -3.32 -1.54 18.43
C SER A 167 -3.98 -0.66 17.38
N ALA A 168 -3.63 -0.86 16.10
CA ALA A 168 -4.22 -0.13 14.98
C ALA A 168 -5.74 -0.36 14.88
N THR A 169 -6.19 -1.60 15.08
CA THR A 169 -7.62 -1.93 15.08
C THR A 169 -8.35 -1.23 16.24
N ALA A 170 -7.75 -1.21 17.44
CA ALA A 170 -8.34 -0.60 18.62
C ALA A 170 -8.56 0.92 18.44
N VAL A 171 -7.58 1.61 17.84
CA VAL A 171 -7.75 3.04 17.47
C VAL A 171 -8.94 3.22 16.54
N VAL A 172 -9.04 2.43 15.47
CA VAL A 172 -10.13 2.54 14.49
C VAL A 172 -11.49 2.25 15.11
N GLN A 173 -11.58 1.26 16.02
CA GLN A 173 -12.81 0.93 16.74
C GLN A 173 -13.33 2.09 17.60
N GLY A 174 -12.46 2.95 18.12
CA GLY A 174 -12.82 4.14 18.89
C GLY A 174 -13.37 5.29 18.04
N VAL A 175 -13.28 5.20 16.71
CA VAL A 175 -13.71 6.28 15.82
C VAL A 175 -15.19 6.17 15.48
N SER A 176 -15.99 7.10 16.03
CA SER A 176 -17.40 7.25 15.64
C SER A 176 -17.55 7.40 14.12
N GLY A 177 -18.47 6.62 13.54
CA GLY A 177 -18.75 6.58 12.10
C GLY A 177 -18.19 5.35 11.39
N VAL A 178 -17.27 4.61 12.02
CA VAL A 178 -16.79 3.31 11.50
C VAL A 178 -17.90 2.26 11.65
N GLN A 179 -18.23 1.59 10.56
CA GLN A 179 -19.25 0.54 10.53
C GLN A 179 -18.64 -0.86 10.49
N LYS A 180 -17.49 -1.02 9.82
CA LYS A 180 -16.80 -2.30 9.67
C LYS A 180 -15.30 -2.04 9.53
N ILE A 181 -14.49 -2.97 10.04
CA ILE A 181 -13.03 -2.96 9.87
C ILE A 181 -12.62 -4.23 9.13
N VAL A 182 -11.85 -4.06 8.06
CA VAL A 182 -11.27 -5.15 7.28
C VAL A 182 -9.76 -5.05 7.39
N LYS A 183 -9.14 -6.08 7.97
CA LYS A 183 -7.69 -6.15 8.19
C LYS A 183 -7.05 -6.88 7.00
N LEU A 184 -6.26 -6.15 6.24
CA LEU A 184 -5.53 -6.63 5.05
C LEU A 184 -4.01 -6.54 5.29
N PHE A 185 -3.61 -6.73 6.55
CA PHE A 185 -2.21 -6.72 6.97
C PHE A 185 -1.44 -7.94 6.48
N GLU A 186 -0.17 -7.75 6.18
CA GLU A 186 0.82 -8.82 6.12
C GLU A 186 1.56 -8.85 7.46
N TYR A 187 1.53 -10.02 8.12
CA TYR A 187 2.15 -10.21 9.43
C TYR A 187 3.63 -10.57 9.28
N ILE A 188 4.49 -9.92 10.06
CA ILE A 188 5.96 -10.05 9.97
C ILE A 188 6.60 -10.77 11.17
N ASP A 189 5.77 -11.26 12.09
CA ASP A 189 6.08 -12.01 13.31
C ASP A 189 5.58 -13.46 13.29
#